data_AF-A0A1N7J093-F1
#
_entry.id   AF-A0A1N7J093-F1
#
_cell.length_a   1.000
_cell.length_b   1.000
_cell.length_c   1.000
_cell.angle_alpha   90.00
_cell.angle_beta   90.00
_cell.angle_gamma   90.00
#
_symmetry.space_group_name_H-M   'P 1'
#
loop_
_entity.id
_entity.type
_entity.pdbx_description
1 polymer ?
#
loop_
_entity_poly.entity_id
_entity_poly.type
_entity_poly.pdbx_seq_one_letter_code
_entity_poly.pdbx_strand_id
1 'polypeptide(L)'
;MDINSFPEYYGLVAEVLNRLNIPSPHEDELQEAYFIYHKCVENYDPSLSKFSTYYYQELKYHFRSVLRKAKHREQLLKKIMVLYPSSHIDHYFLQPPLDEREAQIYHFSMEGYSTSDIASLLSISKSTVLRERKKLQRKFSTYVSTPSD
;
A
#
# COMPACT_ATOMS: atom_id res chain seq x y z
N MET A 1 -2.06 39.02 -5.82
CA MET A 1 -0.82 38.25 -5.63
C MET A 1 -0.54 37.58 -6.95
N ASP A 2 0.61 37.83 -7.57
CA ASP A 2 0.86 37.39 -8.95
C ASP A 2 1.59 36.04 -8.92
N ILE A 3 0.83 34.96 -8.94
CA ILE A 3 1.36 33.60 -9.06
C ILE A 3 1.30 33.25 -10.55
N ASN A 4 2.44 32.89 -11.12
CA ASN A 4 2.52 32.53 -12.53
C ASN A 4 1.70 31.26 -12.80
N SER A 5 1.28 31.07 -14.05
CA SER A 5 0.62 29.83 -14.45
C SER A 5 1.57 28.62 -14.31
N PHE A 6 0.99 27.43 -14.08
CA PHE A 6 1.76 26.20 -13.91
C PHE A 6 2.84 25.93 -14.99
N PRO A 7 2.59 26.16 -16.30
CA PRO A 7 3.60 25.94 -17.34
C PRO A 7 4.92 26.70 -17.14
N GLU A 8 4.88 27.88 -16.50
CA GLU A 8 6.09 28.66 -16.18
C GLU A 8 7.01 27.96 -15.19
N TYR A 9 6.51 26.94 -14.48
CA TYR A 9 7.27 26.16 -13.52
C TYR A 9 7.78 24.82 -14.08
N TYR A 10 7.57 24.49 -15.36
CA TYR A 10 8.07 23.23 -15.94
C TYR A 10 9.57 23.05 -15.78
N GLY A 11 10.35 24.13 -15.98
CA GLY A 11 11.79 24.09 -15.75
C GLY A 11 12.17 23.74 -14.31
N LEU A 12 11.38 24.23 -13.35
CA LEU A 12 11.58 23.97 -11.92
C LEU A 12 11.20 22.52 -11.56
N VAL A 13 10.12 22.00 -12.12
CA VAL A 13 9.74 20.59 -11.98
C VAL A 13 10.85 19.69 -12.55
N ALA A 14 11.27 19.95 -13.79
CA ALA A 14 12.35 19.19 -14.44
C ALA A 14 13.66 19.24 -13.64
N GLU A 15 14.02 20.38 -13.06
CA GLU A 15 15.18 20.49 -12.18
C GLU A 15 15.08 19.58 -10.96
N VAL A 16 13.92 19.54 -10.29
CA VAL A 16 13.70 18.67 -9.13
C VAL A 16 13.81 17.19 -9.52
N LEU A 17 13.18 16.78 -10.61
CA LEU A 17 13.22 15.40 -11.09
C LEU A 17 14.65 14.97 -11.44
N ASN A 18 15.39 15.82 -12.16
CA ASN A 18 16.80 15.58 -12.49
C ASN A 18 17.68 15.47 -11.24
N ARG A 19 17.52 16.37 -10.27
CA ARG A 19 18.27 16.31 -8.99
C ARG A 19 17.99 15.02 -8.19
N LEU A 20 16.81 14.44 -8.37
CA LEU A 20 16.41 13.18 -7.72
C LEU A 20 16.71 11.94 -8.57
N ASN A 21 17.31 12.11 -9.75
CA ASN A 21 17.58 11.04 -10.72
C ASN A 21 16.32 10.21 -11.07
N ILE A 22 15.17 10.87 -11.14
CA ILE A 22 13.94 10.21 -11.62
C ILE A 22 14.06 10.07 -13.13
N PRO A 23 13.93 8.85 -13.70
CA PRO A 23 14.10 8.63 -15.13
C PRO A 23 12.91 9.17 -15.93
N SER A 24 13.15 9.50 -17.19
CA SER A 24 12.11 9.79 -18.19
C SER A 24 11.39 8.50 -18.61
N PRO A 25 10.09 8.55 -19.01
CA PRO A 25 9.23 9.72 -19.21
C PRO A 25 8.69 10.34 -17.90
N HIS A 26 8.37 11.64 -17.93
CA HIS A 26 7.93 12.43 -16.77
C HIS A 26 6.44 12.80 -16.76
N GLU A 27 5.61 12.09 -17.53
CA GLU A 27 4.19 12.45 -17.67
C GLU A 27 3.45 12.37 -16.33
N ASP A 28 3.65 11.27 -15.60
CA ASP A 28 3.08 11.05 -14.26
C ASP A 28 3.59 12.09 -13.27
N GLU A 29 4.89 12.39 -13.29
CA GLU A 29 5.49 13.38 -12.41
C GLU A 29 5.02 14.81 -12.70
N LEU A 30 4.79 15.16 -13.97
CA LEU A 30 4.23 16.45 -14.36
C LEU A 30 2.78 16.58 -13.89
N GLN A 31 2.00 15.51 -14.00
CA GLN A 31 0.63 15.49 -13.46
C GLN A 31 0.63 15.62 -11.93
N GLU A 32 1.50 14.91 -11.22
CA GLU A 32 1.61 15.03 -9.77
C GLU A 32 2.07 16.44 -9.35
N ALA A 33 3.05 17.00 -10.07
CA ALA A 33 3.52 18.37 -9.85
C ALA A 33 2.39 19.39 -10.03
N TYR A 34 1.48 19.18 -10.98
CA TYR A 34 0.30 20.03 -11.17
C TYR A 34 -0.63 20.02 -9.95
N PHE A 35 -0.89 18.86 -9.36
CA PHE A 35 -1.70 18.78 -8.14
C PHE A 35 -1.01 19.45 -6.94
N ILE A 36 0.31 19.28 -6.80
CA ILE A 36 1.10 19.95 -5.76
C ILE A 36 1.05 21.46 -5.96
N TYR A 37 1.16 21.94 -7.19
CA TYR A 37 1.08 23.37 -7.51
C TYR A 37 -0.24 23.98 -7.01
N HIS A 38 -1.39 23.39 -7.33
CA HIS A 38 -2.69 23.90 -6.87
C HIS A 38 -2.81 23.91 -5.35
N LYS A 39 -2.35 22.83 -4.70
CA LYS A 39 -2.28 22.79 -3.25
C LYS A 39 -1.38 23.90 -2.68
N CYS A 40 -0.27 24.21 -3.33
CA CYS A 40 0.61 25.30 -2.91
C CYS A 40 -0.06 26.66 -3.09
N VAL A 41 -0.78 26.88 -4.19
CA VAL A 41 -1.52 28.14 -4.44
C VAL A 41 -2.51 28.42 -3.31
N GLU A 42 -3.23 27.40 -2.84
CA GLU A 42 -4.21 27.53 -1.75
C GLU A 42 -3.57 27.84 -0.39
N ASN A 43 -2.37 27.33 -0.14
CA ASN A 43 -1.72 27.37 1.18
C ASN A 43 -0.55 28.37 1.28
N TYR A 44 -0.23 29.07 0.18
CA TYR A 44 0.94 29.93 0.12
C TYR A 44 0.79 31.21 0.95
N ASP A 45 1.75 31.42 1.83
CA ASP A 45 1.93 32.66 2.58
C ASP A 45 3.09 33.48 1.99
N PRO A 46 2.83 34.65 1.37
CA PRO A 46 3.85 35.50 0.76
C PRO A 46 4.78 36.16 1.77
N SER A 47 4.45 36.16 3.07
CA SER A 47 5.31 36.73 4.11
C SER A 47 6.55 35.88 4.40
N LEU A 48 6.49 34.58 4.07
CA LEU A 48 7.53 33.62 4.41
C LEU A 48 8.61 33.46 3.32
N SER A 49 8.21 33.44 2.04
CA SER A 49 9.13 33.23 0.92
C SER A 49 8.47 33.56 -0.41
N LYS A 50 9.21 33.50 -1.53
CA LYS A 50 8.64 33.53 -2.89
C LYS A 50 7.91 32.22 -3.19
N PHE A 51 6.83 32.28 -3.96
CA PHE A 51 6.04 31.09 -4.34
C PHE A 51 6.90 30.01 -5.00
N SER A 52 7.80 30.38 -5.92
CA SER A 52 8.70 29.42 -6.58
C SER A 52 9.60 28.68 -5.59
N THR A 53 10.09 29.37 -4.55
CA THR A 53 10.88 28.76 -3.49
C THR A 53 10.05 27.81 -2.64
N TYR A 54 8.85 28.22 -2.24
CA TYR A 54 7.92 27.39 -1.49
C TYR A 54 7.54 26.12 -2.28
N TYR A 55 7.09 26.31 -3.51
CA TYR A 55 6.69 25.23 -4.41
C TYR A 55 7.84 24.25 -4.70
N TYR A 56 9.07 24.76 -4.90
CA TYR A 56 10.26 23.92 -5.06
C TYR A 56 10.48 22.99 -3.85
N GLN A 57 10.33 23.53 -2.63
CA GLN A 57 10.48 22.71 -1.43
C GLN A 57 9.40 21.64 -1.36
N GLU A 58 8.13 21.99 -1.59
CA GLU A 58 7.02 21.03 -1.58
C GLU A 58 7.21 19.91 -2.61
N LEU A 59 7.60 20.23 -3.85
CA LEU A 59 7.95 19.23 -4.88
C LEU A 59 9.07 18.31 -4.40
N LYS A 60 10.17 18.89 -3.92
CA LYS A 60 11.34 18.14 -3.48
C LYS A 60 10.99 17.22 -2.31
N TYR A 61 10.19 17.67 -1.35
CA TYR A 61 9.75 16.84 -0.22
C TYR A 61 8.83 15.72 -0.68
N HIS A 62 7.86 16.03 -1.56
CA HIS A 62 6.93 15.06 -2.12
C HIS A 62 7.68 13.93 -2.82
N PHE A 63 8.47 14.24 -3.85
CA PHE A 63 9.16 13.22 -4.65
C PHE A 63 10.18 12.43 -3.84
N ARG A 64 10.88 13.05 -2.89
CA ARG A 64 11.74 12.31 -1.94
C ARG A 64 10.93 11.36 -1.06
N SER A 65 9.72 11.72 -0.67
CA SER A 65 8.84 10.83 0.07
C SER A 65 8.38 9.65 -0.79
N VAL A 66 8.01 9.89 -2.04
CA VAL A 66 7.62 8.84 -3.00
C VAL A 66 8.77 7.86 -3.20
N LEU A 67 9.98 8.34 -3.49
CA LEU A 67 11.16 7.50 -3.67
C LEU A 67 11.50 6.67 -2.42
N ARG A 68 11.36 7.26 -1.22
CA ARG A 68 11.55 6.51 0.04
C ARG A 68 10.54 5.39 0.20
N LYS A 69 9.26 5.65 -0.10
CA LYS A 69 8.19 4.64 -0.04
C LYS A 69 8.40 3.54 -1.08
N ALA A 70 8.80 3.90 -2.30
CA ALA A 70 9.11 2.96 -3.36
C ALA A 70 10.29 2.04 -2.99
N LYS A 71 11.40 2.62 -2.49
CA LYS A 71 12.55 1.86 -2.01
C LYS A 71 12.19 0.93 -0.85
N HIS A 72 11.38 1.40 0.10
CA HIS A 72 10.91 0.55 1.20
C HIS A 72 10.06 -0.61 0.69
N ARG A 73 9.14 -0.35 -0.24
CA ARG A 73 8.33 -1.39 -0.90
C ARG A 73 9.20 -2.38 -1.66
N GLU A 74 10.21 -1.93 -2.40
CA GLU A 74 11.16 -2.78 -3.11
C GLU A 74 11.94 -3.68 -2.13
N GLN A 75 12.37 -3.14 -0.99
CA GLN A 75 13.05 -3.91 0.06
C GLN A 75 12.14 -4.99 0.65
N LEU A 76 10.86 -4.67 0.89
CA LEU A 76 9.87 -5.65 1.34
C LEU A 76 9.65 -6.73 0.29
N LEU A 77 9.48 -6.34 -0.99
CA LEU A 77 9.31 -7.28 -2.09
C LEU A 77 10.53 -8.18 -2.29
N LYS A 78 11.76 -7.65 -2.20
CA LYS A 78 12.98 -8.46 -2.26
C LYS A 78 13.04 -9.47 -1.13
N LYS A 79 12.65 -9.10 0.09
CA LYS A 79 12.56 -10.05 1.20
C LYS A 79 11.54 -11.15 0.91
N ILE A 80 10.39 -10.82 0.34
CA ILE A 80 9.36 -11.79 -0.05
C ILE A 80 9.84 -12.68 -1.21
N MET A 81 10.48 -12.12 -2.24
CA MET A 81 10.96 -12.87 -3.42
C MET A 81 12.16 -13.78 -3.10
N VAL A 82 13.02 -13.40 -2.16
CA VAL A 82 14.12 -14.28 -1.69
C VAL A 82 13.56 -15.47 -0.91
N LEU A 83 12.42 -15.31 -0.22
CA LEU A 83 11.72 -16.41 0.44
C LEU A 83 11.05 -17.37 -0.55
N TYR A 84 10.72 -16.90 -1.75
CA TYR A 84 10.04 -17.69 -2.79
C TYR A 84 10.69 -17.41 -4.16
N PRO A 85 11.80 -18.10 -4.51
CA PRO A 85 12.41 -17.95 -5.82
C PRO A 85 11.36 -18.29 -6.86
N SER A 86 11.13 -17.34 -7.76
CA SER A 86 10.18 -17.38 -8.87
C SER A 86 10.23 -18.73 -9.60
N SER A 87 9.41 -19.66 -9.15
CA SER A 87 8.76 -20.60 -10.02
C SER A 87 7.42 -19.95 -10.33
N HIS A 88 6.98 -20.07 -11.56
CA HIS A 88 5.58 -19.92 -11.93
C HIS A 88 4.77 -20.96 -11.13
N ILE A 89 4.58 -20.73 -9.83
CA ILE A 89 3.72 -21.51 -8.97
C ILE A 89 2.38 -20.82 -9.11
N ASP A 90 1.54 -21.37 -10.00
CA ASP A 90 0.10 -21.35 -9.82
C ASP A 90 -0.18 -21.31 -8.32
N HIS A 91 -0.90 -20.31 -7.84
CA HIS A 91 -1.24 -20.13 -6.44
C HIS A 91 -1.98 -21.37 -5.90
N TYR A 92 -1.27 -22.46 -5.67
CA TYR A 92 -1.57 -23.41 -4.63
C TYR A 92 -1.25 -22.63 -3.36
N PHE A 93 -2.21 -21.78 -2.96
CA PHE A 93 -2.38 -21.45 -1.56
C PHE A 93 -2.23 -22.78 -0.83
N LEU A 94 -1.11 -22.98 -0.14
CA LEU A 94 -0.92 -24.11 0.74
C LEU A 94 -1.93 -23.89 1.87
N GLN A 95 -3.18 -24.30 1.61
CA GLN A 95 -4.22 -24.27 2.60
C GLN A 95 -3.78 -25.26 3.67
N PRO A 96 -3.68 -24.84 4.94
CA PRO A 96 -3.45 -25.80 6.00
C PRO A 96 -4.53 -26.88 5.89
N PRO A 97 -4.23 -28.16 6.17
CA PRO A 97 -5.25 -29.17 6.21
C PRO A 97 -6.33 -28.74 7.21
N LEU A 98 -7.52 -28.48 6.68
CA LEU A 98 -8.69 -28.13 7.43
C LEU A 98 -9.50 -29.41 7.66
N ASP A 99 -10.00 -29.57 8.88
CA ASP A 99 -11.09 -30.52 9.10
C ASP A 99 -12.38 -30.02 8.42
N GLU A 100 -13.34 -30.92 8.19
CA GLU A 100 -14.57 -30.60 7.46
C GLU A 100 -15.32 -29.40 8.06
N ARG A 101 -15.32 -29.30 9.40
CA ARG A 101 -15.99 -28.23 10.13
C ARG A 101 -15.23 -26.91 10.00
N GLU A 102 -13.91 -26.94 10.11
CA GLU A 102 -13.04 -25.80 9.88
C GLU A 102 -13.21 -25.24 8.46
N ALA A 103 -13.29 -26.12 7.47
CA ALA A 103 -13.51 -25.74 6.07
C ALA A 103 -14.87 -25.05 5.90
N GLN A 104 -15.94 -25.58 6.49
CA GLN A 104 -17.27 -24.97 6.46
C GLN A 104 -17.29 -23.58 7.15
N ILE A 105 -16.70 -23.47 8.34
CA ILE A 105 -16.62 -22.19 9.07
C ILE A 105 -15.80 -21.17 8.28
N TYR A 106 -14.69 -21.59 7.68
CA TYR A 106 -13.86 -20.73 6.84
C TYR A 106 -14.64 -20.24 5.62
N HIS A 107 -15.29 -21.14 4.89
CA HIS A 107 -16.10 -20.82 3.71
C HIS A 107 -17.18 -19.78 4.02
N PHE A 108 -18.04 -20.03 5.02
CA PHE A 108 -19.06 -19.05 5.41
C PHE A 108 -18.48 -17.73 5.92
N SER A 109 -17.29 -17.76 6.53
CA SER A 109 -16.61 -16.52 6.93
C SER A 109 -16.13 -15.70 5.73
N MET A 110 -15.70 -16.34 4.65
CA MET A 110 -15.31 -15.67 3.41
C MET A 110 -16.52 -15.11 2.64
N GLU A 111 -17.67 -15.77 2.74
CA GLU A 111 -18.93 -15.27 2.18
C GLU A 111 -19.57 -14.14 3.02
N GLY A 112 -18.96 -13.77 4.15
CA GLY A 112 -19.39 -12.63 4.96
C GLY A 112 -20.45 -12.94 6.02
N TYR A 113 -20.76 -14.21 6.29
CA TYR A 113 -21.73 -14.58 7.31
C TYR A 113 -21.28 -14.17 8.72
N SER A 114 -22.25 -13.73 9.53
CA SER A 114 -22.01 -13.39 10.93
C SER A 114 -21.77 -14.64 11.78
N THR A 115 -21.17 -14.46 12.96
CA THR A 115 -20.96 -15.58 13.90
C THR A 115 -22.27 -16.26 14.32
N SER A 116 -23.36 -15.50 14.44
CA SER A 116 -24.70 -16.05 14.72
C SER A 116 -25.24 -16.90 13.59
N ASP A 117 -25.03 -16.48 12.34
CA ASP A 117 -25.56 -17.19 11.18
C ASP A 117 -24.82 -18.51 11.01
N ILE A 118 -23.49 -18.50 11.12
CA ILE A 118 -22.67 -19.72 11.07
C ILE A 118 -23.04 -20.69 12.19
N ALA A 119 -23.25 -20.18 13.41
CA ALA A 119 -23.68 -20.99 14.55
C ALA A 119 -25.02 -21.69 14.26
N SER A 120 -25.96 -20.97 13.65
CA SER A 120 -27.27 -21.50 13.28
C SER A 120 -27.17 -22.52 12.13
N LEU A 121 -26.43 -22.20 11.06
CA LEU A 121 -26.22 -23.05 9.90
C LEU A 121 -25.56 -24.39 10.25
N LEU A 122 -24.57 -24.35 11.14
CA LEU A 122 -23.81 -25.53 11.56
C LEU A 122 -24.37 -26.20 12.83
N SER A 123 -25.48 -25.70 13.38
CA SER A 123 -26.07 -26.20 14.63
C SER A 123 -25.06 -26.30 15.79
N ILE A 124 -24.20 -25.30 15.93
CA ILE A 124 -23.19 -25.20 17.00
C ILE A 124 -23.34 -23.90 17.78
N SER A 125 -22.72 -23.83 18.96
CA SER A 125 -22.73 -22.61 19.75
C SER A 125 -21.89 -21.48 19.12
N LYS A 126 -22.29 -20.22 19.34
CA LYS A 126 -21.51 -19.04 18.90
C LYS A 126 -20.07 -19.05 19.43
N SER A 127 -19.87 -19.51 20.67
CA SER A 127 -18.54 -19.61 21.27
C SER A 127 -17.67 -20.65 20.56
N THR A 128 -18.26 -21.75 20.08
CA THR A 128 -17.55 -22.72 19.23
C THR A 128 -17.06 -22.06 17.94
N VAL A 129 -17.92 -21.30 17.24
CA VAL A 129 -17.53 -20.60 16.00
C VAL A 129 -16.37 -19.63 16.23
N LEU A 130 -16.43 -18.82 17.30
CA LEU A 130 -15.34 -17.90 17.65
C LEU A 130 -14.03 -18.63 17.97
N ARG A 131 -14.12 -19.77 18.67
CA ARG A 131 -12.94 -20.59 18.99
C ARG A 131 -12.31 -21.17 17.73
N GLU A 132 -13.12 -21.73 16.82
CA GLU A 132 -12.62 -22.28 15.55
C GLU A 132 -12.05 -21.18 14.65
N ARG A 133 -12.65 -19.98 14.58
CA ARG A 133 -12.07 -18.83 13.86
C ARG A 133 -10.69 -18.44 14.40
N LYS A 134 -10.50 -18.42 15.72
CA LYS A 134 -9.17 -18.18 16.33
C LYS A 134 -8.18 -19.31 16.01
N LYS A 135 -8.63 -20.56 16.00
CA LYS A 135 -7.82 -21.74 15.61
C LYS A 135 -7.38 -21.64 14.14
N LEU A 136 -8.32 -21.32 13.24
CA LEU A 136 -8.07 -21.04 11.83
C LEU A 136 -7.05 -19.92 11.66
N GLN A 137 -7.24 -18.78 12.34
CA GLN A 137 -6.28 -17.66 12.29
C GLN A 137 -4.88 -18.08 12.70
N ARG A 138 -4.75 -18.91 13.76
CA ARG A 138 -3.46 -19.47 14.18
C ARG A 138 -2.88 -20.39 13.11
N LYS A 139 -3.67 -21.33 12.58
CA LYS A 139 -3.25 -22.22 11.48
C LYS A 139 -2.74 -21.40 10.29
N PHE A 140 -3.52 -20.44 9.80
CA PHE A 140 -3.09 -19.57 8.71
C PHE A 140 -1.85 -18.75 9.07
N SER A 141 -1.75 -18.23 10.30
CA SER A 141 -0.56 -17.49 10.73
C SER A 141 0.70 -18.35 10.76
N THR A 142 0.61 -19.64 11.09
CA THR A 142 1.75 -20.57 11.06
C THR A 142 2.18 -20.93 9.64
N TYR A 143 1.26 -20.87 8.67
CA TYR A 143 1.59 -21.13 7.25
C TYR A 143 2.03 -19.86 6.51
N VAL A 144 1.69 -18.68 7.03
CA VAL A 144 2.11 -17.37 6.52
C VAL A 144 3.39 -16.86 7.22
N SER A 145 3.68 -17.35 8.44
CA SER A 145 4.93 -17.07 9.16
C SER A 145 5.91 -18.21 8.91
N THR A 146 7.03 -17.89 8.27
CA THR A 146 8.17 -18.78 8.01
C THR A 146 8.65 -19.55 9.25
N PRO A 147 9.31 -20.71 9.08
CA PRO A 147 9.94 -21.44 10.18
C PRO A 147 10.96 -20.54 10.88
N SER A 148 10.89 -20.50 12.20
CA SER A 148 11.94 -19.94 13.06
C SER A 148 13.24 -20.73 12.91
N ASP A 149 14.34 -19.99 12.94
CA ASP A 149 15.76 -20.40 12.81
C ASP A 149 16.12 -21.76 13.42
#